data_AF-A0A1S3L4N6-F1
#
_entry.id   AF-A0A1S3L4N6-F1
#
_cell.length_a   1.000
_cell.length_b   1.000
_cell.length_c   1.000
_cell.angle_alpha   90.00
_cell.angle_beta   90.00
_cell.angle_gamma   90.00
#
_symmetry.space_group_name_H-M   'P 1'
#
loop_
_entity.id
_entity.type
_entity.pdbx_description
1 polymer ?
#
loop_
_entity_poly.entity_id
_entity_poly.type
_entity_poly.pdbx_seq_one_letter_code
_entity_poly.pdbx_strand_id
1 'polypeptide(L)'
;MANSTGGATTGTTTNVSYLLLGALAELVSEELEIFQWNLNHGVEGFTSIPRGQLENANRLVTVNRMVQQYHEDGAVKITLEILGKMGQNKLAHELEKKFTNNV
;
A
#
# COMPACT_ATOMS: atom_id res chain seq x y z
N MET A 1 14.89 -40.62 -19.00
CA MET A 1 15.03 -39.49 -19.94
C MET A 1 15.24 -38.24 -19.10
N ALA A 2 16.33 -37.51 -19.38
CA ALA A 2 16.72 -36.23 -18.78
C ALA A 2 15.58 -35.18 -18.86
N ASN A 3 15.52 -34.10 -18.08
CA ASN A 3 16.61 -33.23 -17.64
C ASN A 3 16.24 -32.43 -16.37
N SER A 4 17.25 -32.21 -15.53
CA SER A 4 17.29 -31.19 -14.48
C SER A 4 17.58 -29.83 -15.12
N THR A 5 16.78 -28.81 -14.85
CA THR A 5 17.19 -27.39 -14.90
C THR A 5 16.20 -26.65 -14.01
N GLY A 6 16.57 -26.12 -12.86
CA GLY A 6 17.62 -25.12 -12.72
C GLY A 6 16.97 -23.75 -12.86
N GLY A 7 16.49 -23.21 -11.73
CA GLY A 7 15.85 -21.90 -11.67
C GLY A 7 15.76 -21.43 -10.24
N ALA A 8 16.91 -21.22 -9.61
CA ALA A 8 16.98 -20.31 -8.47
C ALA A 8 16.67 -18.90 -9.00
N THR A 9 15.42 -18.45 -8.86
CA THR A 9 15.07 -17.04 -9.00
C THR A 9 15.18 -16.39 -7.63
N THR A 10 16.41 -15.97 -7.30
CA THR A 10 16.64 -14.91 -6.33
C THR A 10 16.11 -13.60 -6.92
N GLY A 11 14.92 -13.21 -6.47
CA GLY A 11 14.28 -11.93 -6.75
C GLY A 11 12.93 -11.94 -6.05
N THR A 12 12.89 -11.43 -4.82
CA THR A 12 11.72 -11.46 -3.93
C THR A 12 10.50 -10.91 -4.67
N THR A 13 9.53 -11.76 -5.04
CA THR A 13 8.19 -11.33 -5.47
C THR A 13 7.60 -10.52 -4.32
N THR A 14 7.68 -9.21 -4.42
CA THR A 14 7.20 -8.32 -3.36
C THR A 14 5.69 -8.34 -3.39
N ASN A 15 5.10 -9.02 -2.42
CA ASN A 15 3.66 -8.99 -2.22
C ASN A 15 3.26 -7.57 -1.80
N VAL A 16 2.46 -6.90 -2.63
CA VAL A 16 2.07 -5.50 -2.44
C VAL A 16 1.41 -5.25 -1.09
N SER A 17 0.68 -6.24 -0.56
CA SER A 17 0.08 -6.12 0.77
C SER A 17 1.14 -5.97 1.87
N TYR A 18 2.24 -6.72 1.80
CA TYR A 18 3.33 -6.58 2.79
C TYR A 18 4.11 -5.28 2.61
N LEU A 19 4.29 -4.83 1.36
CA LEU A 19 4.94 -3.56 1.08
C LEU A 19 4.15 -2.38 1.67
N LEU A 20 2.84 -2.35 1.42
CA LEU A 20 1.92 -1.35 1.97
C LEU A 20 1.84 -1.44 3.49
N LEU A 21 1.75 -2.65 4.04
CA LEU A 21 1.73 -2.85 5.49
C LEU A 21 3.01 -2.31 6.14
N GLY A 22 4.17 -2.51 5.51
CA GLY A 22 5.44 -1.94 5.96
C GLY A 22 5.42 -0.41 5.97
N ALA A 23 4.86 0.23 4.94
CA ALA A 23 4.71 1.68 4.93
C ALA A 23 3.76 2.17 6.04
N LEU A 24 2.59 1.54 6.18
CA LEU A 24 1.61 1.93 7.19
C LEU A 24 2.09 1.64 8.63
N ALA A 25 3.04 0.73 8.82
CA ALA A 25 3.66 0.46 10.13
C ALA A 25 4.50 1.63 10.65
N GLU A 26 5.05 2.46 9.76
CA GLU A 26 5.84 3.65 10.11
C GLU A 26 4.98 4.84 10.53
N LEU A 27 3.68 4.82 10.24
CA LEU A 27 2.73 5.85 10.67
C LEU A 27 2.40 5.68 12.14
N VAL A 28 2.37 6.76 12.93
CA VAL A 28 1.78 6.71 14.28
C VAL A 28 0.26 6.61 14.20
N SER A 29 -0.41 6.37 15.33
CA SER A 29 -1.88 6.16 15.35
C SER A 29 -2.66 7.35 14.77
N GLU A 30 -2.29 8.58 15.12
CA GLU A 30 -2.92 9.80 14.59
C GLU A 30 -2.73 9.93 13.07
N GLU A 31 -1.54 9.62 12.57
CA GLU A 31 -1.27 9.64 11.13
C GLU A 31 -2.04 8.55 10.39
N LEU A 32 -2.21 7.37 10.99
CA LEU A 32 -3.05 6.32 10.42
C LEU A 32 -4.52 6.75 10.35
N GLU A 33 -5.04 7.45 11.37
CA GLU A 33 -6.40 7.99 11.34
C GLU A 33 -6.57 9.02 10.21
N ILE A 34 -5.60 9.92 10.02
CA ILE A 34 -5.60 10.88 8.91
C ILE A 34 -5.51 10.16 7.57
N PHE A 35 -4.69 9.13 7.46
CA PHE A 35 -4.57 8.32 6.25
C PHE A 35 -5.90 7.66 5.88
N GLN A 36 -6.57 7.03 6.85
CA GLN A 36 -7.89 6.41 6.67
C GLN A 36 -8.98 7.45 6.37
N TRP A 37 -8.88 8.64 6.95
CA TRP A 37 -9.77 9.76 6.66
C TRP A 37 -9.68 10.18 5.18
N ASN A 38 -8.48 10.19 4.60
CA ASN A 38 -8.30 10.49 3.16
C ASN A 38 -8.91 9.40 2.26
N LEU A 39 -8.75 8.12 2.62
CA LEU A 39 -9.40 7.01 1.90
C LEU A 39 -10.94 7.15 1.90
N ASN A 40 -11.49 7.71 2.98
CA ASN A 40 -12.92 7.95 3.14
C ASN A 40 -13.43 9.16 2.35
N HIS A 41 -12.75 10.31 2.47
CA HIS A 41 -13.18 11.57 1.87
C HIS A 41 -12.86 11.63 0.37
N GLY A 42 -12.02 10.70 -0.09
CA GLY A 42 -11.63 10.56 -1.48
C GLY A 42 -10.32 11.27 -1.77
N VAL A 43 -9.61 10.71 -2.74
CA VAL A 43 -8.42 11.29 -3.36
C VAL A 43 -8.79 11.52 -4.82
N GLU A 44 -8.40 12.66 -5.38
CA GLU A 44 -8.70 12.97 -6.78
C GLU A 44 -8.20 11.84 -7.70
N GLY A 45 -9.07 11.37 -8.59
CA GLY A 45 -8.78 10.23 -9.46
C GLY A 45 -8.99 8.84 -8.84
N PHE A 46 -9.40 8.74 -7.57
CA PHE A 46 -9.68 7.47 -6.89
C PHE A 46 -11.10 7.44 -6.31
N THR A 47 -11.75 6.27 -6.38
CA THR A 47 -13.01 6.05 -5.69
C THR A 47 -12.79 5.99 -4.18
N SER A 48 -13.65 6.61 -3.38
CA SER A 48 -13.55 6.56 -1.92
C SER A 48 -13.90 5.18 -1.35
N ILE A 49 -13.24 4.78 -0.26
CA ILE A 49 -13.66 3.61 0.53
C ILE A 49 -14.74 4.05 1.54
N PRO A 50 -15.90 3.40 1.60
CA PRO A 50 -16.98 3.78 2.51
C PRO A 50 -16.56 3.74 3.99
N ARG A 51 -17.06 4.70 4.80
CA ARG A 51 -16.75 4.81 6.23
C ARG A 51 -16.89 3.53 7.02
N GLY A 52 -18.00 2.81 6.83
CA GLY A 52 -18.27 1.57 7.56
C GLY A 52 -17.26 0.45 7.27
N GLN A 53 -16.49 0.53 6.18
CA GLN A 53 -15.43 -0.45 5.88
C GLN A 53 -14.11 -0.13 6.57
N LEU A 54 -13.93 1.10 7.06
CA LEU A 54 -12.73 1.59 7.75
C LEU A 54 -12.96 1.90 9.24
N GLU A 55 -14.18 1.73 9.73
CA GLU A 55 -14.49 1.93 11.16
C GLU A 55 -13.67 0.95 12.02
N ASN A 56 -12.87 1.50 12.94
CA ASN A 56 -11.93 0.76 13.79
C ASN A 56 -10.93 -0.11 13.02
N ALA A 57 -10.68 0.19 11.73
CA ALA A 57 -9.74 -0.58 10.94
C ALA A 57 -8.32 -0.40 11.48
N ASN A 58 -7.65 -1.52 11.69
CA ASN A 58 -6.20 -1.51 11.91
C ASN A 58 -5.47 -1.50 10.56
N ARG A 59 -4.14 -1.36 10.60
CA ARG A 59 -3.28 -1.30 9.39
C ARG A 59 -3.54 -2.44 8.42
N LEU A 60 -3.67 -3.67 8.92
CA LEU A 60 -3.90 -4.85 8.09
C LEU A 60 -5.27 -4.81 7.40
N VAL A 61 -6.32 -4.42 8.14
CA VAL A 61 -7.66 -4.22 7.55
C VAL A 61 -7.62 -3.13 6.49
N THR A 62 -6.96 -2.01 6.76
CA THR A 62 -6.81 -0.91 5.80
C THR A 62 -6.12 -1.37 4.52
N VAL A 63 -4.97 -2.06 4.61
CA VAL A 63 -4.26 -2.59 3.43
C VAL A 63 -5.14 -3.53 2.63
N ASN A 64 -5.84 -4.47 3.29
CA ASN A 64 -6.72 -5.41 2.60
C ASN A 64 -7.83 -4.70 1.84
N ARG A 65 -8.43 -3.65 2.43
CA ARG A 65 -9.46 -2.83 1.77
C ARG A 65 -8.90 -2.09 0.57
N MET A 66 -7.71 -1.53 0.68
CA MET A 66 -7.06 -0.83 -0.43
C MET A 66 -6.76 -1.77 -1.60
N VAL A 67 -6.16 -2.93 -1.33
CA VAL A 67 -5.83 -3.91 -2.38
C VAL A 67 -7.11 -4.46 -3.01
N GLN A 68 -8.17 -4.70 -2.22
CA GLN A 68 -9.46 -5.13 -2.73
C GLN A 68 -10.12 -4.07 -3.63
N GLN A 69 -10.03 -2.79 -3.26
CA GLN A 69 -10.72 -1.70 -3.95
C GLN A 69 -9.97 -1.19 -5.20
N TYR A 70 -8.64 -1.14 -5.13
CA TYR A 70 -7.81 -0.46 -6.13
C TYR A 70 -6.88 -1.40 -6.89
N HIS A 71 -6.87 -2.70 -6.54
CA HIS A 71 -5.86 -3.66 -6.99
C HIS A 71 -4.44 -3.23 -6.58
N GLU A 72 -3.44 -4.06 -6.89
CA GLU A 72 -2.07 -3.86 -6.39
C GLU A 72 -1.48 -2.50 -6.81
N ASP A 73 -1.46 -2.19 -8.10
CA ASP A 73 -0.93 -0.91 -8.60
C ASP A 73 -1.69 0.30 -8.07
N GLY A 74 -3.03 0.22 -8.05
CA GLY A 74 -3.85 1.32 -7.58
C GLY A 74 -3.70 1.57 -6.08
N ALA A 75 -3.54 0.50 -5.29
CA ALA A 75 -3.30 0.59 -3.85
C ALA A 75 -1.96 1.25 -3.54
N VAL A 76 -0.91 0.97 -4.33
CA VAL A 76 0.37 1.69 -4.20
C VAL A 76 0.22 3.16 -4.57
N LYS A 77 -0.39 3.47 -5.73
CA LYS A 77 -0.55 4.86 -6.19
C LYS A 77 -1.32 5.72 -5.18
N ILE A 78 -2.46 5.24 -4.69
CA ILE A 78 -3.24 6.01 -3.69
C ILE A 78 -2.48 6.19 -2.38
N THR A 79 -1.66 5.20 -1.97
CA THR A 79 -0.82 5.34 -0.77
C THR A 79 0.20 6.45 -0.94
N LEU A 80 0.88 6.53 -2.08
CA LEU A 80 1.85 7.58 -2.38
C LEU A 80 1.20 8.97 -2.34
N GLU A 81 0.03 9.11 -2.95
CA GLU A 81 -0.73 10.37 -2.95
C GLU A 81 -1.11 10.82 -1.54
N ILE A 82 -1.64 9.91 -0.71
CA ILE A 82 -2.06 10.24 0.65
C ILE A 82 -0.85 10.57 1.53
N LEU A 83 0.24 9.80 1.43
CA LEU A 83 1.47 10.10 2.17
C LEU A 83 2.03 11.47 1.78
N GLY A 84 2.00 11.83 0.49
CA GLY A 84 2.38 13.16 0.02
C GLY A 84 1.51 14.27 0.63
N LYS A 85 0.19 14.09 0.65
CA LYS A 85 -0.76 15.03 1.27
C LYS A 85 -0.53 15.22 2.78
N MET A 86 -0.08 14.17 3.46
CA MET A 86 0.26 14.21 4.89
C MET A 86 1.66 14.79 5.17
N GLY A 87 2.43 15.14 4.15
CA GLY A 87 3.82 15.56 4.29
C GLY A 87 4.80 14.42 4.59
N GLN A 88 4.34 13.16 4.54
CA GLN A 88 5.14 11.94 4.71
C GLN A 88 5.95 11.59 3.45
N ASN A 89 6.60 12.60 2.86
CA ASN A 89 7.27 12.53 1.57
C ASN A 89 8.44 11.54 1.55
N LYS A 90 9.19 11.45 2.66
CA LYS A 90 10.27 10.47 2.79
C LYS A 90 9.73 9.04 2.72
N LEU A 91 8.65 8.76 3.43
CA LEU A 91 8.00 7.45 3.43
C LEU A 91 7.42 7.11 2.05
N ALA A 92 6.80 8.09 1.39
CA ALA A 92 6.32 7.94 0.02
C ALA A 92 7.45 7.58 -0.95
N HIS A 93 8.58 8.29 -0.89
CA HIS A 93 9.73 8.01 -1.76
C HIS A 93 10.33 6.60 -1.53
N GLU A 94 10.46 6.19 -0.27
CA GLU A 94 10.94 4.83 0.05
C GLU A 94 9.98 3.75 -0.43
N LEU A 95 8.66 3.99 -0.34
CA LEU A 95 7.65 3.09 -0.87
C LEU A 95 7.74 2.96 -2.40
N GLU A 96 7.82 4.09 -3.12
CA GLU A 96 7.94 4.13 -4.57
C GLU A 96 9.19 3.39 -5.05
N LYS A 97 10.34 3.65 -4.43
CA LYS A 97 11.60 2.98 -4.76
C LYS A 97 11.50 1.46 -4.57
N LYS A 98 10.90 1.02 -3.46
CA LYS A 98 10.69 -0.41 -3.20
C LYS A 98 9.72 -1.01 -4.21
N PHE A 99 8.68 -0.32 -4.62
CA PHE A 99 7.75 -0.83 -5.62
C PHE A 99 8.43 -1.00 -7.00
N THR A 100 9.09 0.05 -7.50
CA THR A 100 9.74 0.05 -8.83
C THR A 100 10.87 -0.97 -8.97
N ASN A 101 11.61 -1.26 -7.89
CA ASN A 101 12.69 -2.26 -7.95
C ASN A 101 12.18 -3.71 -8.06
N ASN A 102 10.87 -3.94 -7.94
CA ASN A 102 10.25 -5.26 -7.91
C ASN A 102 9.26 -5.52 -9.06
N VAL A 103 9.08 -4.54 -9.96
CA VAL A 103 8.21 -4.60 -11.15
C VAL A 103 9.08 -4.63 -12.40
#